data_AF-A0A350LU16-F1
#
_entry.id   AF-A0A350LU16-F1
#
_cell.length_a   1.000
_cell.length_b   1.000
_cell.length_c   1.000
_cell.angle_alpha   90.00
_cell.angle_beta   90.00
_cell.angle_gamma   90.00
#
_symmetry.space_group_name_H-M   'P 1'
#
loop_
_entity.id
_entity.type
_entity.pdbx_description
1 polymer ?
#
loop_
_entity_poly.entity_id
_entity_poly.type
_entity_poly.pdbx_seq_one_letter_code
_entity_poly.pdbx_strand_id
1 'polypeptide(L)'
;VKESDRIAAMAAGLRAGGIAVEDGPDWWIVEGRGHGNVPGGQTCASHLDHRIAMSFMVMGMATQSPVSVDDASPIATSFPVFEPLMAALGADIRRG
;
A
#
# COMPACT_ATOMS: atom_id res chain seq x y z
N VAL A 1 -11.40 3.17 20.46
CA VAL A 1 -10.19 2.73 19.74
C VAL A 1 -10.56 2.69 18.27
N LYS A 2 -10.32 3.80 17.59
CA LYS A 2 -10.85 4.12 16.26
C LYS A 2 -9.78 3.75 15.23
N GLU A 3 -10.23 3.03 14.19
CA GLU A 3 -9.54 2.75 12.92
C GLU A 3 -8.26 1.90 13.06
N SER A 4 -8.05 1.03 12.08
CA SER A 4 -6.95 0.06 11.95
C SER A 4 -5.65 0.38 12.72
N ASP A 5 -5.02 -0.65 13.28
CA ASP A 5 -3.62 -0.55 13.73
C ASP A 5 -2.74 -0.38 12.48
N ARG A 6 -2.63 0.88 12.03
CA ARG A 6 -1.89 1.30 10.83
C ARG A 6 -0.42 0.98 10.92
N ILE A 7 0.10 0.93 12.15
CA ILE A 7 1.38 0.32 12.43
C ILE A 7 1.18 -1.14 12.02
N ALA A 8 0.71 -2.09 12.81
CA ALA A 8 0.72 -3.52 12.42
C ALA A 8 0.39 -3.85 10.92
N ALA A 9 -0.64 -3.21 10.34
CA ALA A 9 -1.02 -3.37 8.94
C ALA A 9 0.03 -2.94 7.90
N MET A 10 0.66 -1.77 8.03
CA MET A 10 1.65 -1.32 7.03
C MET A 10 2.92 -2.20 7.06
N ALA A 11 3.34 -2.73 8.21
CA ALA A 11 4.51 -3.61 8.32
C ALA A 11 4.20 -4.98 7.71
N ALA A 12 3.02 -5.52 7.98
CA ALA A 12 2.57 -6.77 7.37
C ALA A 12 2.56 -6.66 5.84
N GLY A 13 2.01 -5.58 5.27
CA GLY A 13 1.99 -5.38 3.82
C GLY A 13 3.36 -5.14 3.20
N LEU A 14 4.26 -4.39 3.87
CA LEU A 14 5.64 -4.21 3.42
C LEU A 14 6.42 -5.54 3.40
N ARG A 15 6.31 -6.34 4.47
CA ARG A 15 6.92 -7.68 4.57
C ARG A 15 6.40 -8.62 3.49
N ALA A 16 5.09 -8.62 3.25
CA ALA A 16 4.49 -9.40 2.18
C ALA A 16 5.00 -9.00 0.80
N GLY A 17 5.34 -7.72 0.59
CA GLY A 17 5.99 -7.22 -0.62
C GLY A 17 7.50 -7.43 -0.71
N GLY A 18 8.10 -8.18 0.23
CA GLY A 18 9.52 -8.51 0.24
C GLY A 18 10.43 -7.42 0.83
N ILE A 19 9.90 -6.50 1.63
CA ILE A 19 10.68 -5.46 2.33
C ILE A 19 10.96 -5.91 3.76
N ALA A 20 12.22 -5.80 4.19
CA ALA A 20 12.58 -6.02 5.57
C ALA A 20 12.09 -4.85 6.44
N VAL A 21 11.31 -5.20 7.45
CA VAL A 21 10.79 -4.25 8.44
C VAL A 21 11.10 -4.83 9.81
N GLU A 22 11.76 -4.04 10.65
CA GLU A 22 11.89 -4.28 12.08
C GLU A 22 10.88 -3.39 12.80
N ASP A 23 10.15 -3.95 13.77
CA ASP A 23 9.10 -3.23 14.48
C ASP A 23 9.11 -3.44 15.99
N GLY A 24 8.66 -2.40 16.69
CA GLY A 24 8.32 -2.43 18.11
C GLY A 24 6.93 -1.84 18.36
N PRO A 25 6.62 -1.47 19.63
CA PRO A 25 5.27 -1.06 20.01
C PRO A 25 4.72 0.17 19.29
N ASP A 26 5.58 1.12 18.90
CA ASP A 26 5.20 2.42 18.33
C ASP A 26 6.18 2.96 17.29
N TRP A 27 7.12 2.13 16.83
CA TRP A 27 8.18 2.52 15.89
C TRP A 27 8.49 1.40 14.92
N TRP A 28 9.01 1.77 13.75
CA TRP A 28 9.57 0.86 12.75
C TRP A 28 10.87 1.34 12.15
N ILE A 29 11.65 0.37 11.67
CA ILE A 29 12.77 0.57 10.77
C ILE A 29 12.46 -0.19 9.48
N VAL A 30 12.52 0.50 8.34
CA VAL A 30 12.29 -0.07 7.02
C VAL A 30 13.59 -0.07 6.23
N GLU A 31 14.03 -1.24 5.79
CA GLU A 31 15.21 -1.35 4.92
C GLU A 31 14.83 -1.04 3.47
N GLY A 32 15.27 0.14 3.00
CA GLY A 32 15.01 0.58 1.63
C GLY A 32 15.69 -0.33 0.59
N ARG A 33 14.94 -0.73 -0.44
CA ARG A 33 15.47 -1.57 -1.54
C ARG A 33 16.08 -0.76 -2.68
N GLY A 34 15.81 0.54 -2.74
CA GLY A 34 16.11 1.38 -3.90
C GLY A 34 15.07 1.23 -5.02
N HIS A 35 15.15 2.09 -6.04
CA HIS A 35 14.19 2.12 -7.14
C HIS A 35 14.22 0.82 -7.96
N GLY A 36 13.05 0.22 -8.23
CA GLY A 36 12.90 -0.99 -9.06
C GLY A 36 13.34 -2.30 -8.39
N ASN A 37 13.73 -2.28 -7.12
CA ASN A 37 14.26 -3.44 -6.40
C ASN A 37 13.29 -4.04 -5.37
N VAL A 38 12.09 -3.48 -5.25
CA VAL A 38 11.03 -4.03 -4.41
C VAL A 38 10.33 -5.15 -5.18
N PRO A 39 10.29 -6.40 -4.65
CA PRO A 39 9.65 -7.52 -5.35
C PRO A 39 8.17 -7.26 -5.69
N GLY A 40 7.38 -6.83 -4.71
CA GLY A 40 5.93 -6.67 -4.90
C GLY A 40 5.21 -8.02 -5.08
N GLY A 41 4.04 -8.01 -5.74
CA GLY A 41 3.27 -9.21 -6.04
C GLY A 41 2.25 -9.64 -4.99
N GLN A 42 2.19 -8.93 -3.86
CA GLN A 42 1.28 -9.23 -2.76
C GLN A 42 -0.10 -8.57 -2.92
N THR A 43 -1.10 -9.15 -2.27
CA THR A 43 -2.36 -8.46 -1.95
C THR A 43 -2.30 -7.94 -0.52
N CYS A 44 -2.35 -6.62 -0.36
CA CYS A 44 -2.32 -5.95 0.93
C CYS A 44 -3.73 -5.87 1.53
N ALA A 45 -3.84 -6.20 2.82
CA ALA A 45 -5.07 -6.00 3.59
C ALA A 45 -5.19 -4.52 4.00
N SER A 46 -6.21 -3.83 3.49
CA SER A 46 -6.43 -2.40 3.75
C SER A 46 -7.04 -2.14 5.12
N HIS A 47 -7.68 -3.15 5.72
CA HIS A 47 -8.43 -3.04 6.96
C HIS A 47 -9.45 -1.89 6.94
N LEU A 48 -10.08 -1.68 5.78
CA LEU A 48 -11.02 -0.59 5.50
C LEU A 48 -10.42 0.81 5.69
N ASP A 49 -9.08 0.93 5.65
CA ASP A 49 -8.38 2.19 5.75
C ASP A 49 -7.92 2.68 4.37
N HIS A 50 -8.52 3.79 3.93
CA HIS A 50 -8.20 4.43 2.65
C HIS A 50 -6.72 4.79 2.51
N ARG A 51 -6.02 5.12 3.59
CA ARG A 51 -4.60 5.49 3.53
C ARG A 51 -3.73 4.27 3.32
N ILE A 52 -4.05 3.14 3.95
CA ILE A 52 -3.35 1.88 3.72
C ILE A 52 -3.54 1.46 2.26
N ALA A 53 -4.79 1.46 1.78
CA ALA A 53 -5.10 1.14 0.38
C ALA A 53 -4.33 2.02 -0.60
N MET A 54 -4.44 3.36 -0.48
CA MET A 54 -3.73 4.30 -1.37
C MET A 54 -2.21 4.15 -1.29
N SER A 55 -1.64 3.92 -0.09
CA SER A 55 -0.19 3.79 0.07
C SER A 55 0.35 2.56 -0.67
N PHE A 56 -0.34 1.43 -0.61
CA PHE A 56 0.08 0.23 -1.33
C PHE A 56 -0.18 0.30 -2.83
N MET A 57 -1.24 1.01 -3.27
CA MET A 57 -1.43 1.32 -4.69
C MET A 57 -0.28 2.20 -5.22
N VAL A 58 0.18 3.19 -4.44
CA VAL A 58 1.36 4.01 -4.77
C VAL A 58 2.63 3.18 -4.81
N MET A 59 2.84 2.29 -3.84
CA MET A 59 3.98 1.38 -3.80
C MET A 59 4.07 0.52 -5.06
N GLY A 60 2.94 0.02 -5.57
CA GLY A 60 2.87 -0.83 -6.77
C GLY A 60 3.44 -0.21 -8.06
N MET A 61 3.60 1.11 -8.12
CA MET A 61 4.26 1.79 -9.24
C MET A 61 5.79 1.67 -9.21
N ALA A 62 6.37 1.23 -8.08
CA ALA A 62 7.81 1.12 -7.88
C ALA A 62 8.30 -0.33 -7.67
N THR A 63 7.40 -1.32 -7.83
CA THR A 63 7.69 -2.75 -7.64
C THR A 63 7.94 -3.48 -8.95
N GLN A 64 8.60 -4.64 -8.86
CA GLN A 64 8.85 -5.53 -10.00
C GLN A 64 7.58 -6.28 -10.44
N SER A 65 6.75 -6.67 -9.48
CA SER A 65 5.44 -7.29 -9.69
C SER A 65 4.33 -6.40 -9.15
N PRO A 66 3.14 -6.35 -9.80
CA PRO A 66 2.03 -5.50 -9.35
C PRO A 66 1.63 -5.74 -7.90
N VAL A 67 1.21 -4.69 -7.21
CA VAL A 67 0.65 -4.78 -5.85
C VAL A 67 -0.87 -4.64 -5.93
N SER A 68 -1.57 -5.54 -5.24
CA SER A 68 -3.03 -5.51 -5.11
C SER A 68 -3.44 -5.05 -3.72
N VAL A 69 -4.65 -4.52 -3.58
CA VAL A 69 -5.30 -4.24 -2.29
C VAL A 69 -6.62 -5.00 -2.24
N ASP A 70 -7.00 -5.51 -1.07
CA ASP A 70 -8.22 -6.31 -0.89
C ASP A 70 -9.52 -5.49 -1.03
N ASP A 71 -9.53 -4.27 -0.49
CA ASP A 71 -10.67 -3.36 -0.58
C ASP A 71 -10.21 -1.89 -0.67
N ALA A 72 -10.54 -1.28 -1.82
CA ALA A 72 -10.30 0.13 -2.12
C ALA A 72 -11.56 1.01 -1.96
N SER A 73 -12.71 0.44 -1.58
CA SER A 73 -13.98 1.18 -1.44
C SER A 73 -13.90 2.40 -0.49
N PRO A 74 -13.13 2.39 0.61
CA PRO A 74 -13.03 3.57 1.49
C PRO A 74 -12.36 4.78 0.85
N ILE A 75 -11.60 4.59 -0.25
CA ILE A 75 -10.98 5.67 -1.02
C ILE A 75 -12.06 6.59 -1.61
N ALA A 76 -13.16 6.03 -2.13
CA ALA A 76 -14.22 6.81 -2.77
C ALA A 76 -14.87 7.83 -1.82
N THR A 77 -14.95 7.52 -0.52
CA THR A 77 -15.50 8.43 0.49
C THR A 77 -14.51 9.52 0.90
N SER A 78 -13.21 9.21 0.91
CA SER A 78 -12.18 10.10 1.48
C SER A 78 -11.43 10.92 0.43
N PHE A 79 -11.14 10.32 -0.73
CA PHE A 79 -10.47 10.95 -1.86
C PHE A 79 -11.06 10.43 -3.20
N PRO A 80 -12.29 10.84 -3.56
CA PRO A 80 -13.04 10.27 -4.69
C PRO A 80 -12.35 10.39 -6.04
N VAL A 81 -11.44 11.36 -6.20
CA VAL A 81 -10.71 11.58 -7.45
C VAL A 81 -9.35 10.87 -7.50
N PHE A 82 -9.01 10.02 -6.53
CA PHE A 82 -7.71 9.35 -6.46
C PHE A 82 -7.39 8.55 -7.72
N GLU A 83 -8.22 7.57 -8.09
CA GLU A 83 -8.02 6.75 -9.30
C GLU A 83 -7.88 7.60 -10.59
N PRO A 84 -8.82 8.52 -10.91
CA PRO A 84 -8.70 9.31 -12.13
C PRO A 84 -7.51 10.30 -12.10
N LEU A 85 -7.16 10.86 -10.93
CA LEU A 85 -6.00 11.73 -10.78
C LEU A 85 -4.70 10.95 -11.06
N MET A 86 -4.56 9.78 -10.45
CA MET A 86 -3.37 8.94 -10.62
C MET A 86 -3.24 8.46 -12.07
N ALA A 87 -4.35 8.07 -12.70
CA ALA A 87 -4.38 7.72 -14.12
C ALA A 87 -3.96 8.89 -15.02
N ALA A 88 -4.41 10.12 -14.73
CA ALA A 88 -3.99 11.32 -15.47
C ALA A 88 -2.49 11.64 -15.32
N LEU A 89 -1.86 11.17 -14.24
CA LEU A 89 -0.41 11.25 -14.01
C LEU A 89 0.37 10.08 -14.63
N GLY A 90 -0.31 9.12 -15.25
CA GLY A 90 0.30 7.96 -15.92
C GLY A 90 0.40 6.70 -15.05
N ALA A 91 -0.27 6.65 -13.89
CA ALA A 91 -0.35 5.43 -13.10
C ALA A 91 -1.24 4.38 -13.78
N ASP A 92 -0.82 3.12 -13.74
CA ASP A 92 -1.61 1.97 -14.19
C ASP A 92 -2.32 1.33 -13.00
N ILE A 93 -3.55 1.80 -12.72
CA ILE A 93 -4.41 1.27 -11.66
C ILE A 93 -5.61 0.59 -12.32
N ARG A 94 -5.85 -0.68 -11.99
CA ARG A 94 -6.91 -1.50 -12.57
C ARG A 94 -7.78 -2.12 -11.48
N ARG A 95 -9.06 -2.32 -11.79
CA ARG A 95 -9.97 -3.13 -10.96
C ARG A 95 -9.92 -4.56 -11.47
N GLY A 96 -9.55 -5.49 -10.59
CA GLY A 96 -9.50 -6.94 -10.84
C GLY A 96 -10.73 -7.67 -10.34
#